data_AF-A0A9D7D5R6-F1
#
_entry.id   AF-A0A9D7D5R6-F1
#
_cell.length_a   1.000
_cell.length_b   1.000
_cell.length_c   1.000
_cell.angle_alpha   90.00
_cell.angle_beta   90.00
_cell.angle_gamma   90.00
#
_symmetry.space_group_name_H-M   'P 1'
#
loop_
_entity.id
_entity.type
_entity.pdbx_description
1 polymer ?
#
loop_
_entity_poly.entity_id
_entity_poly.type
_entity_poly.pdbx_seq_one_letter_code
_entity_poly.pdbx_strand_id
1 'polypeptide(L)'
;MAQLTEGLEALRYVRRMSNDASKHERLGVTDPRQNGRGILLQIEDSNGAPFVNLILGVETGGTYVRAPDEDQTWAVQGDLPPLRDPAAWLELRPMTLAADRLARVEIMPAEGRTYILARDAADQPWRIASPALASLAQSTVTATAEHLTQLAPVDVRTAPAIQARRAPGVRAQTFDGIIIDAEIIPSDNRLWVKMVARADAPEQESAAVALNTPASDWAYALSDQEAEALAPALSRLIPGAE
;
A
#
# COMPACT_ATOMS: atom_id res chain seq x y z
N MET A 1 -5.34 3.88 -11.88
CA MET A 1 -6.27 3.02 -12.67
C MET A 1 -6.56 3.56 -14.07
N ALA A 2 -7.02 4.82 -14.23
CA ALA A 2 -7.37 5.39 -15.55
C ALA A 2 -6.28 5.22 -16.63
N GLN A 3 -5.00 5.47 -16.29
CA GLN A 3 -3.88 5.33 -17.21
C GLN A 3 -3.70 3.89 -17.74
N LEU A 4 -3.94 2.86 -16.92
CA LEU A 4 -3.85 1.48 -17.38
C LEU A 4 -4.94 1.18 -18.41
N THR A 5 -6.18 1.58 -18.12
CA THR A 5 -7.33 1.38 -19.01
C THR A 5 -7.11 2.09 -20.35
N GLU A 6 -6.75 3.37 -20.31
CA GLU A 6 -6.45 4.17 -21.52
C GLU A 6 -5.28 3.58 -22.32
N GLY A 7 -4.21 3.17 -21.63
CA GLY A 7 -3.04 2.56 -22.25
C GLY A 7 -3.36 1.24 -22.96
N LEU A 8 -4.26 0.44 -22.40
CA LEU A 8 -4.72 -0.82 -23.00
C LEU A 8 -5.69 -0.60 -24.17
N GLU A 9 -6.60 0.35 -24.08
CA GLU A 9 -7.49 0.73 -25.19
C GLU A 9 -6.71 1.25 -26.41
N ALA A 10 -5.62 1.98 -26.15
CA ALA A 10 -4.74 2.52 -27.18
C ALA A 10 -3.72 1.49 -27.71
N LEU A 11 -3.56 0.34 -27.06
CA LEU A 11 -2.53 -0.64 -27.39
C LEU A 11 -2.83 -1.29 -28.74
N ARG A 12 -1.88 -1.18 -29.69
CA ARG A 12 -2.04 -1.71 -31.04
C ARG A 12 -0.87 -2.58 -31.45
N TYR A 13 -1.18 -3.69 -32.13
CA TYR A 13 -0.19 -4.51 -32.83
C TYR A 13 0.37 -3.72 -34.01
N VAL A 14 1.70 -3.53 -34.02
CA VAL A 14 2.39 -2.80 -35.10
C VAL A 14 3.08 -3.76 -36.05
N ARG A 15 3.76 -4.78 -35.52
CA ARG A 15 4.56 -5.69 -36.33
C ARG A 15 4.59 -7.09 -35.75
N ARG A 16 4.36 -8.10 -36.60
CA ARG A 16 4.63 -9.51 -36.27
C ARG A 16 6.13 -9.72 -36.11
N MET A 17 6.54 -10.25 -34.96
CA MET A 17 7.94 -10.48 -34.63
C MET A 17 8.29 -11.98 -34.75
N SER A 18 9.31 -12.46 -34.04
CA SER A 18 9.77 -13.85 -34.12
C SER A 18 8.80 -14.81 -33.42
N ASN A 19 8.68 -16.02 -33.94
CA ASN A 19 8.09 -17.19 -33.26
C ASN A 19 9.16 -18.15 -32.72
N ASP A 20 10.36 -17.63 -32.47
CA ASP A 20 11.50 -18.42 -32.01
C ASP A 20 11.63 -18.18 -30.50
N ALA A 21 11.28 -19.19 -29.71
CA ALA A 21 11.25 -19.12 -28.25
C ALA A 21 12.60 -18.66 -27.66
N SER A 22 13.72 -18.99 -28.33
CA SER A 22 15.06 -18.58 -27.87
C SER A 22 15.26 -17.06 -27.82
N LYS A 23 14.40 -16.28 -28.50
CA LYS A 23 14.46 -14.81 -28.53
C LYS A 23 13.56 -14.12 -27.51
N HIS A 24 12.71 -14.86 -26.80
CA HIS A 24 11.78 -14.28 -25.81
C HIS A 24 12.52 -13.52 -24.72
N GLU A 25 13.65 -14.06 -24.25
CA GLU A 25 14.50 -13.41 -23.25
C GLU A 25 14.98 -12.03 -23.70
N ARG A 26 15.36 -11.88 -24.98
CA ARG A 26 15.81 -10.59 -25.51
C ARG A 26 14.66 -9.58 -25.67
N LEU A 27 13.45 -10.05 -25.91
CA LEU A 27 12.25 -9.23 -26.05
C LEU A 27 11.55 -8.97 -24.70
N GLY A 28 12.02 -9.60 -23.62
CA GLY A 28 11.45 -9.44 -22.28
C GLY A 28 10.08 -10.08 -22.10
N VAL A 29 9.72 -11.04 -22.95
CA VAL A 29 8.40 -11.68 -22.96
C VAL A 29 8.41 -13.10 -22.37
N THR A 30 9.44 -13.46 -21.61
CA THR A 30 9.46 -14.74 -20.86
C THR A 30 8.41 -14.75 -19.75
N ASP A 31 7.80 -15.90 -19.49
CA ASP A 31 6.69 -16.04 -18.54
C ASP A 31 7.13 -15.83 -17.08
N PRO A 32 6.58 -14.82 -16.36
CA PRO A 32 6.94 -14.59 -14.96
C PRO A 32 6.55 -15.74 -14.02
N ARG A 33 5.56 -16.58 -14.40
CA ARG A 33 5.20 -17.79 -13.64
C ARG A 33 6.30 -18.85 -13.67
N GLN A 34 7.25 -18.72 -14.59
CA GLN A 34 8.40 -19.60 -14.78
C GLN A 34 9.72 -18.87 -14.47
N ASN A 35 9.68 -17.87 -13.59
CA ASN A 35 10.80 -16.99 -13.26
C ASN A 35 11.34 -16.16 -14.45
N GLY A 36 10.51 -15.94 -15.47
CA GLY A 36 10.81 -15.02 -16.56
C GLY A 36 10.68 -13.55 -16.14
N ARG A 37 11.27 -12.66 -16.92
CA ARG A 37 11.26 -11.21 -16.67
C ARG A 37 10.07 -10.44 -17.25
N GLY A 38 9.16 -11.13 -17.94
CA GLY A 38 7.98 -10.51 -18.55
C GLY A 38 6.92 -10.14 -17.51
N ILE A 39 5.93 -9.39 -17.95
CA ILE A 39 4.80 -8.95 -17.12
C ILE A 39 3.56 -9.65 -17.63
N LEU A 40 2.97 -10.53 -16.82
CA LEU A 40 1.72 -11.20 -17.15
C LEU A 40 0.56 -10.25 -16.84
N LEU A 41 -0.17 -9.85 -17.89
CA LEU A 41 -1.39 -9.08 -17.80
C LEU A 41 -2.58 -9.99 -18.07
N GLN A 42 -3.40 -10.18 -17.03
CA GLN A 42 -4.65 -10.91 -17.09
C GLN A 42 -5.79 -9.97 -16.71
N ILE A 43 -6.80 -9.92 -17.58
CA ILE A 43 -8.05 -9.17 -17.35
C ILE A 43 -9.17 -10.16 -17.51
N GLU A 44 -10.03 -10.25 -16.51
CA GLU A 44 -11.17 -11.17 -16.48
C GLU A 44 -12.48 -10.38 -16.49
N ASP A 45 -13.54 -10.99 -17.02
CA ASP A 45 -14.89 -10.45 -16.88
C ASP A 45 -15.45 -10.70 -15.46
N SER A 46 -16.67 -10.24 -15.21
CA SER A 46 -17.33 -10.43 -13.90
C SER A 46 -17.59 -11.89 -13.51
N ASN A 47 -17.46 -12.83 -14.45
CA ASN A 47 -17.61 -14.26 -14.25
C ASN A 47 -16.26 -14.99 -14.12
N GLY A 48 -15.13 -14.26 -14.15
CA GLY A 48 -13.78 -14.82 -14.11
C GLY A 48 -13.29 -15.36 -15.47
N ALA A 49 -13.97 -15.06 -16.58
CA ALA A 49 -13.52 -15.47 -17.89
C ALA A 49 -12.42 -14.52 -18.42
N PRO A 50 -11.25 -15.02 -18.86
CA PRO A 50 -10.16 -14.15 -19.30
C PRO A 50 -10.53 -13.42 -20.60
N PHE A 51 -10.55 -12.09 -20.54
CA PHE A 51 -10.71 -11.17 -21.67
C PHE A 51 -9.35 -10.80 -22.30
N VAL A 52 -8.31 -10.64 -21.48
CA VAL A 52 -6.92 -10.41 -21.92
C VAL A 52 -6.01 -11.36 -21.17
N ASN A 53 -5.07 -11.99 -21.88
CA ASN A 53 -4.02 -12.83 -21.29
C ASN A 53 -2.74 -12.69 -22.12
N LEU A 54 -1.87 -11.76 -21.72
CA LEU A 54 -0.67 -11.38 -22.47
C LEU A 54 0.54 -11.30 -21.55
N ILE A 55 1.70 -11.69 -22.07
CA ILE A 55 2.99 -11.40 -21.45
C ILE A 55 3.60 -10.21 -22.18
N LEU A 56 3.83 -9.12 -21.45
CA LEU A 56 4.44 -7.89 -21.94
C LEU A 56 5.94 -7.86 -21.62
N GLY A 57 6.72 -7.41 -22.59
CA GLY A 57 8.13 -7.06 -22.44
C GLY A 57 8.33 -5.59 -22.79
N VAL A 58 8.84 -4.81 -21.85
CA VAL A 58 9.16 -3.38 -22.04
C VAL A 58 10.67 -3.25 -22.07
N GLU A 59 11.22 -3.00 -23.26
CA GLU A 59 12.65 -2.88 -23.51
C GLU A 59 12.99 -1.48 -24.04
N THR A 60 14.27 -1.10 -23.99
CA THR A 60 14.77 0.14 -24.62
C THR A 60 14.44 0.24 -26.12
N GLY A 61 14.31 -0.90 -26.80
CA GLY A 61 13.95 -0.97 -28.21
C GLY A 61 12.45 -0.96 -28.51
N GLY A 62 11.59 -0.87 -27.51
CA GLY A 62 10.12 -0.84 -27.65
C GLY A 62 9.39 -1.87 -26.79
N THR A 63 8.07 -1.92 -26.96
CA THR A 63 7.17 -2.82 -26.22
C THR A 63 6.79 -4.02 -27.08
N TYR A 64 6.85 -5.20 -26.47
CA TYR A 64 6.56 -6.48 -27.10
C TYR A 64 5.52 -7.25 -26.30
N VAL A 65 4.73 -8.07 -26.98
CA VAL A 65 3.76 -8.97 -26.34
C VAL A 65 3.81 -10.37 -26.94
N ARG A 66 3.38 -11.36 -26.16
CA ARG A 66 2.94 -12.68 -26.64
C ARG A 66 1.83 -13.24 -25.76
N ALA A 67 1.04 -14.16 -26.28
CA ALA A 67 0.19 -15.00 -25.43
C ALA A 67 1.07 -16.01 -24.65
N PRO A 68 0.72 -16.39 -23.41
CA PRO A 68 1.55 -17.29 -22.61
C PRO A 68 1.85 -18.65 -23.26
N ASP A 69 0.89 -19.17 -24.03
CA ASP A 69 0.98 -20.50 -24.66
C ASP A 69 1.39 -20.42 -26.15
N GLU A 70 1.81 -19.24 -26.62
CA GLU A 70 2.28 -19.03 -27.99
C GLU A 70 3.73 -18.52 -28.03
N ASP A 71 4.51 -19.06 -28.97
CA ASP A 71 5.87 -18.58 -29.23
C ASP A 71 5.89 -17.31 -30.08
N GLN A 72 4.80 -17.04 -30.80
CA GLN A 72 4.68 -15.86 -31.64
C GLN A 72 4.70 -14.60 -30.78
N THR A 73 5.59 -13.67 -31.15
CA THR A 73 5.69 -12.36 -30.50
C THR A 73 5.23 -11.24 -31.44
N TRP A 74 4.85 -10.10 -30.88
CA TRP A 74 4.51 -8.91 -31.64
C TRP A 74 5.14 -7.68 -31.01
N ALA A 75 5.52 -6.72 -31.84
CA ALA A 75 5.79 -5.36 -31.38
C ALA A 75 4.47 -4.61 -31.30
N VAL A 76 4.26 -3.91 -30.19
CA VAL A 76 3.07 -3.11 -29.93
C VAL A 76 3.45 -1.66 -29.68
N GLN A 77 2.49 -0.78 -29.92
CA GLN A 77 2.59 0.64 -29.60
C GLN A 77 1.43 1.02 -28.70
N GLY A 78 1.74 1.74 -27.64
CA GLY A 78 0.80 2.20 -26.61
C GLY A 78 1.59 2.81 -25.46
N ASP A 79 0.93 3.63 -24.67
CA ASP A 79 1.50 4.23 -23.46
C ASP A 79 0.92 3.48 -22.26
N LEU A 80 1.69 2.52 -21.75
CA LEU A 80 1.30 1.76 -20.56
C LEU A 80 1.95 2.40 -19.33
N PRO A 81 1.26 2.41 -18.18
CA PRO A 81 1.91 2.81 -16.93
C PRO A 81 3.10 1.91 -16.64
N PRO A 82 3.99 2.30 -15.72
CA PRO A 82 5.10 1.46 -15.29
C PRO A 82 4.59 0.24 -14.52
N LEU A 83 4.17 -0.81 -15.24
CA LEU A 83 3.48 -2.00 -14.69
C LEU A 83 4.31 -2.78 -13.66
N ARG A 84 5.64 -2.57 -13.62
CA ARG A 84 6.53 -3.17 -12.61
C ARG A 84 6.53 -2.44 -11.28
N ASP A 85 6.02 -1.22 -11.24
CA ASP A 85 5.91 -0.38 -10.06
C ASP A 85 4.43 -0.05 -9.81
N PRO A 86 3.71 -0.91 -9.05
CA PRO A 86 2.30 -0.70 -8.72
C PRO A 86 2.03 0.70 -8.14
N ALA A 87 2.93 1.22 -7.31
CA ALA A 87 2.77 2.51 -6.64
C ALA A 87 2.73 3.70 -7.60
N ALA A 88 3.31 3.55 -8.79
CA ALA A 88 3.34 4.60 -9.79
C ALA A 88 2.04 4.73 -10.61
N TRP A 89 1.10 3.79 -10.50
CA TRP A 89 -0.15 3.84 -11.29
C TRP A 89 -1.43 3.38 -10.54
N LEU A 90 -1.28 2.69 -9.41
CA LEU A 90 -2.36 2.42 -8.46
C LEU A 90 -2.50 3.57 -7.47
N GLU A 91 -3.74 3.85 -7.08
CA GLU A 91 -4.01 4.76 -5.97
C GLU A 91 -3.89 3.98 -4.66
N LEU A 92 -2.67 3.95 -4.10
CA LEU A 92 -2.37 3.25 -2.85
C LEU A 92 -2.65 4.15 -1.65
N ARG A 93 -3.93 4.50 -1.45
CA ARG A 93 -4.37 5.31 -0.30
C ARG A 93 -5.27 4.48 0.62
N PRO A 94 -4.74 3.90 1.72
CA PRO A 94 -5.53 3.03 2.60
C PRO A 94 -6.70 3.74 3.26
N MET A 95 -6.55 5.03 3.58
CA MET A 95 -7.60 5.82 4.20
C MET A 95 -7.36 7.30 3.94
N THR A 96 -8.42 8.06 3.68
CA THR A 96 -8.33 9.53 3.60
C THR A 96 -8.69 10.12 4.97
N LEU A 97 -7.68 10.50 5.74
CA LEU A 97 -7.83 11.05 7.08
C LEU A 97 -7.02 12.35 7.21
N ALA A 98 -7.65 13.43 7.65
CA ALA A 98 -6.96 14.68 7.94
C ALA A 98 -6.31 14.63 9.32
N ALA A 99 -5.06 15.10 9.42
CA ALA A 99 -4.29 15.05 10.66
C ALA A 99 -4.94 15.86 11.79
N ASP A 100 -5.60 16.97 11.49
CA ASP A 100 -6.32 17.83 12.45
C ASP A 100 -7.48 17.15 13.18
N ARG A 101 -8.03 16.06 12.62
CA ARG A 101 -9.07 15.25 13.27
C ARG A 101 -8.54 14.42 14.41
N LEU A 102 -7.24 14.09 14.42
CA LEU A 102 -6.64 13.21 15.41
C LEU A 102 -6.54 13.90 16.78
N ALA A 103 -7.00 13.22 17.83
CA ALA A 103 -6.91 13.67 19.21
C ALA A 103 -5.87 12.86 20.00
N ARG A 104 -5.80 11.56 19.71
CA ARG A 104 -4.98 10.61 20.47
C ARG A 104 -4.48 9.50 19.56
N VAL A 105 -3.24 9.08 19.77
CA VAL A 105 -2.56 8.04 18.99
C VAL A 105 -1.78 7.15 19.93
N GLU A 106 -2.14 5.87 20.00
CA GLU A 106 -1.40 4.83 20.70
C GLU A 106 -0.46 4.15 19.72
N ILE A 107 0.84 4.19 20.02
CA ILE A 107 1.86 3.53 19.23
C ILE A 107 2.23 2.23 19.94
N MET A 108 2.14 1.12 19.22
CA MET A 108 2.54 -0.21 19.67
C MET A 108 3.74 -0.64 18.80
N PRO A 109 4.97 -0.35 19.23
CA PRO A 109 6.16 -0.70 18.43
C PRO A 109 6.37 -2.21 18.34
N ALA A 110 7.24 -2.63 17.42
CA ALA A 110 7.66 -4.03 17.32
C ALA A 110 8.50 -4.45 18.53
N GLU A 111 9.31 -3.52 19.04
CA GLU A 111 10.19 -3.69 20.19
C GLU A 111 10.06 -2.50 21.15
N GLY A 112 10.11 -2.77 22.46
CA GLY A 112 9.95 -1.76 23.51
C GLY A 112 8.50 -1.54 23.94
N ARG A 113 8.28 -0.52 24.76
CA ARG A 113 6.96 -0.24 25.34
C ARG A 113 6.00 0.51 24.41
N THR A 114 4.72 0.20 24.54
CA THR A 114 3.62 1.04 24.03
C THR A 114 3.64 2.42 24.68
N TYR A 115 3.33 3.44 23.90
CA TYR A 115 3.20 4.82 24.36
C TYR A 115 2.06 5.54 23.65
N ILE A 116 1.64 6.67 24.23
CA ILE A 116 0.49 7.45 23.79
C ILE A 116 0.94 8.86 23.48
N LEU A 117 0.60 9.33 22.28
CA LEU A 117 0.63 10.72 21.89
C LEU A 117 -0.79 11.29 21.96
N ALA A 118 -0.95 12.49 22.50
CA ALA A 118 -2.25 13.15 22.57
C ALA A 118 -2.11 14.67 22.44
N ARG A 119 -3.20 15.32 22.05
CA ARG A 119 -3.38 16.78 22.13
C ARG A 119 -4.82 17.10 22.51
N ASP A 120 -5.03 18.26 23.13
CA ASP A 120 -6.33 18.60 23.70
C ASP A 120 -7.27 19.27 22.66
N ALA A 121 -6.71 19.87 21.60
CA ALA A 121 -7.43 20.42 20.46
C ALA A 121 -6.56 20.40 19.19
N ALA A 122 -7.15 20.59 18.02
CA ALA A 122 -6.46 20.46 16.73
C ALA A 122 -5.28 21.44 16.55
N ASP A 123 -5.35 22.62 17.17
CA ASP A 123 -4.33 23.67 17.14
C ASP A 123 -3.30 23.55 18.28
N GLN A 124 -3.48 22.59 19.18
CA GLN A 124 -2.57 22.37 20.31
C GLN A 124 -1.45 21.39 19.95
N PRO A 125 -0.26 21.54 20.56
CA PRO A 125 0.86 20.66 20.29
C PRO A 125 0.60 19.24 20.79
N TRP A 126 1.10 18.26 20.04
CA TRP A 126 1.16 16.87 20.48
C TRP A 126 2.13 16.70 21.65
N ARG A 127 1.77 15.84 22.62
CA ARG A 127 2.62 15.47 23.75
C ARG A 127 2.63 13.96 23.96
N ILE A 128 3.70 13.46 24.56
CA ILE A 128 3.73 12.07 25.06
C ILE A 128 2.90 12.03 26.34
N ALA A 129 1.66 11.56 26.23
CA ALA A 129 0.72 11.51 27.33
C ALA A 129 0.95 10.31 28.26
N SER A 130 1.48 9.20 27.72
CA SER A 130 1.85 8.03 28.50
C SER A 130 3.03 7.29 27.86
N PRO A 131 4.11 7.00 28.59
CA PRO A 131 4.43 7.60 29.89
C PRO A 131 4.54 9.13 29.77
N ALA A 132 4.19 9.88 30.81
CA ALA A 132 4.31 11.33 30.81
C ALA A 132 5.79 11.73 30.79
N LEU A 133 6.32 12.01 29.60
CA LEU A 133 7.73 12.31 29.35
C LEU A 133 7.88 13.57 28.49
N ALA A 134 8.95 14.32 28.71
CA ALA A 134 9.37 15.38 27.82
C ALA A 134 10.03 14.76 26.57
N SER A 135 9.58 15.16 25.38
CA SER A 135 10.23 14.77 24.12
C SER A 135 11.46 15.65 23.86
N LEU A 136 12.41 15.12 23.07
CA LEU A 136 13.53 15.91 22.56
C LEU A 136 13.11 17.02 21.59
N ALA A 137 12.08 16.78 20.77
CA ALA A 137 11.69 17.69 19.70
C ALA A 137 10.19 17.58 19.37
N GLN A 138 9.48 18.71 19.45
CA GLN A 138 8.06 18.79 19.13
C GLN A 138 7.74 18.32 17.71
N SER A 139 8.60 18.64 16.73
CA SER A 139 8.44 18.22 15.34
C SER A 139 8.44 16.69 15.18
N THR A 140 9.27 15.99 15.95
CA THR A 140 9.32 14.52 15.93
C THR A 140 8.06 13.93 16.53
N VAL A 141 7.55 14.48 17.63
CA VAL A 141 6.28 14.03 18.23
C VAL A 141 5.11 14.22 17.26
N THR A 142 5.01 15.40 16.63
CA THR A 142 3.97 15.69 15.65
C THR A 142 4.07 14.75 14.45
N ALA A 143 5.27 14.57 13.89
CA ALA A 143 5.48 13.68 12.75
C ALA A 143 5.07 12.23 13.08
N THR A 144 5.43 11.72 14.26
CA THR A 144 5.04 10.37 14.70
C THR A 144 3.52 10.25 14.93
N ALA A 145 2.89 11.25 15.54
CA ALA A 145 1.44 11.21 15.80
C ALA A 145 0.63 11.22 14.49
N GLU A 146 1.08 11.98 13.49
CA GLU A 146 0.30 12.22 12.27
C GLU A 146 0.67 11.26 11.12
N HIS A 147 1.71 10.43 11.28
CA HIS A 147 2.24 9.58 10.21
C HIS A 147 1.19 8.66 9.57
N LEU A 148 0.25 8.11 10.36
CA LEU A 148 -0.85 7.28 9.86
C LEU A 148 -1.66 7.94 8.72
N THR A 149 -1.73 9.28 8.70
CA THR A 149 -2.48 10.05 7.70
C THR A 149 -1.76 10.22 6.36
N GLN A 150 -0.48 9.86 6.30
CA GLN A 150 0.42 10.14 5.17
C GLN A 150 1.14 8.88 4.69
N LEU A 151 0.57 7.70 4.95
CA LEU A 151 1.16 6.43 4.54
C LEU A 151 1.47 6.42 3.05
N ALA A 152 2.64 5.89 2.71
CA ALA A 152 3.09 5.66 1.33
C ALA A 152 3.31 4.16 1.05
N PRO A 153 2.23 3.37 0.90
CA PRO A 153 2.37 1.97 0.52
C PRO A 153 2.92 1.81 -0.89
N VAL A 154 3.56 0.67 -1.14
CA VAL A 154 4.21 0.34 -2.41
C VAL A 154 3.47 -0.75 -3.20
N ASP A 155 2.56 -1.46 -2.56
CA ASP A 155 1.77 -2.54 -3.16
C ASP A 155 0.43 -2.72 -2.44
N VAL A 156 -0.47 -3.51 -3.01
CA VAL A 156 -1.76 -3.86 -2.41
C VAL A 156 -2.16 -5.29 -2.76
N ARG A 157 -2.80 -5.99 -1.82
CA ARG A 157 -3.37 -7.31 -2.06
C ARG A 157 -4.64 -7.52 -1.25
N THR A 158 -5.44 -8.51 -1.61
CA THR A 158 -6.61 -8.87 -0.82
C THR A 158 -6.18 -9.30 0.59
N ALA A 159 -6.93 -8.87 1.60
CA ALA A 159 -6.63 -9.11 3.01
C ALA A 159 -6.92 -10.53 3.56
N PRO A 160 -7.62 -11.48 2.91
CA PRO A 160 -8.14 -12.66 3.61
C PRO A 160 -7.05 -13.72 3.84
N ALA A 161 -6.31 -13.57 4.94
CA ALA A 161 -5.72 -14.66 5.76
C ALA A 161 -5.01 -14.14 7.02
N ILE A 162 -5.18 -12.88 7.42
CA ILE A 162 -4.36 -12.29 8.47
C ILE A 162 -5.09 -12.32 9.82
N GLN A 163 -4.67 -13.24 10.70
CA GLN A 163 -4.94 -13.17 12.13
C GLN A 163 -3.71 -12.58 12.82
N ALA A 164 -3.79 -11.33 13.25
CA ALA A 164 -2.82 -10.81 14.19
C ALA A 164 -3.49 -10.67 15.58
N ARG A 165 -2.78 -11.16 16.60
CA ARG A 165 -3.25 -11.16 18.01
C ARG A 165 -2.62 -10.01 18.82
N ARG A 166 -1.59 -9.38 18.26
CA ARG A 166 -0.83 -8.20 18.72
C ARG A 166 0.39 -8.11 17.80
N ALA A 167 0.30 -7.30 16.75
CA ALA A 167 1.42 -6.94 15.91
C ALA A 167 1.76 -5.46 16.13
N PRO A 168 2.96 -4.99 15.76
CA PRO A 168 3.25 -3.56 15.75
C PRO A 168 2.18 -2.79 14.98
N GLY A 169 1.90 -1.57 15.41
CA GLY A 169 0.86 -0.77 14.77
C GLY A 169 0.47 0.45 15.58
N VAL A 170 -0.65 1.03 15.16
CA VAL A 170 -1.16 2.28 15.71
C VAL A 170 -2.66 2.16 15.95
N ARG A 171 -3.11 2.68 17.09
CA ARG A 171 -4.53 2.99 17.31
C ARG A 171 -4.70 4.49 17.44
N ALA A 172 -5.30 5.11 16.44
CA ALA A 172 -5.64 6.52 16.45
C ALA A 172 -7.10 6.72 16.87
N GLN A 173 -7.39 7.84 17.50
CA GLN A 173 -8.72 8.28 17.88
C GLN A 173 -8.89 9.73 17.44
N THR A 174 -9.99 10.01 16.76
CA THR A 174 -10.36 11.37 16.34
C THR A 174 -11.16 12.09 17.43
N PHE A 175 -11.24 13.43 17.35
CA PHE A 175 -12.02 14.25 18.29
C PHE A 175 -13.52 13.93 18.28
N ASP A 176 -14.06 13.48 17.16
CA ASP A 176 -15.46 13.09 17.00
C ASP A 176 -15.75 11.64 17.41
N GLY A 177 -14.74 10.88 17.85
CA GLY A 177 -14.94 9.54 18.41
C GLY A 177 -14.85 8.39 17.40
N ILE A 178 -14.11 8.56 16.30
CA ILE A 178 -13.75 7.46 15.40
C ILE A 178 -12.40 6.88 15.85
N ILE A 179 -12.35 5.56 16.03
CA ILE A 179 -11.15 4.80 16.34
C ILE A 179 -10.65 4.17 15.04
N ILE A 180 -9.38 4.40 14.72
CA ILE A 180 -8.69 3.79 13.58
C ILE A 180 -7.61 2.85 14.10
N ASP A 181 -7.70 1.57 13.76
CA ASP A 181 -6.63 0.59 13.98
C ASP A 181 -5.85 0.41 12.69
N ALA A 182 -4.54 0.56 12.76
CA ALA A 182 -3.59 0.24 11.70
C ALA A 182 -2.62 -0.82 12.20
N GLU A 183 -2.75 -2.03 11.67
CA GLU A 183 -1.98 -3.18 12.11
C GLU A 183 -0.95 -3.57 11.05
N ILE A 184 0.32 -3.72 11.45
CA ILE A 184 1.41 -4.13 10.58
C ILE A 184 1.59 -5.64 10.69
N ILE A 185 1.51 -6.35 9.57
CA ILE A 185 1.51 -7.80 9.49
C ILE A 185 2.66 -8.27 8.58
N PRO A 186 3.65 -8.99 9.12
CA PRO A 186 4.65 -9.67 8.32
C PRO A 186 4.04 -10.84 7.54
N SER A 187 4.21 -10.88 6.22
CA SER A 187 3.77 -11.99 5.37
C SER A 187 4.47 -11.94 4.01
N ASP A 188 4.89 -13.10 3.51
CA ASP A 188 5.59 -13.25 2.22
C ASP A 188 6.81 -12.34 2.09
N ASN A 189 7.60 -12.27 3.16
CA ASN A 189 8.82 -11.45 3.27
C ASN A 189 8.57 -9.94 3.01
N ARG A 190 7.36 -9.47 3.34
CA ARG A 190 6.95 -8.06 3.29
C ARG A 190 6.15 -7.70 4.53
N LEU A 191 6.06 -6.40 4.81
CA LEU A 191 5.23 -5.85 5.87
C LEU A 191 3.96 -5.28 5.26
N TRP A 192 2.81 -5.72 5.74
CA TRP A 192 1.50 -5.30 5.23
C TRP A 192 0.75 -4.52 6.29
N VAL A 193 0.22 -3.35 5.96
CA VAL A 193 -0.70 -2.63 6.86
C VAL A 193 -2.15 -2.92 6.50
N LYS A 194 -2.94 -3.27 7.51
CA LYS A 194 -4.40 -3.32 7.42
C LYS A 194 -4.97 -2.21 8.29
N MET A 195 -5.89 -1.42 7.72
CA MET A 195 -6.55 -0.33 8.43
C MET A 195 -8.04 -0.59 8.58
N VAL A 196 -8.59 -0.31 9.77
CA VAL A 196 -10.02 -0.40 10.05
C VAL A 196 -10.43 0.78 10.93
N ALA A 197 -11.43 1.52 10.48
CA ALA A 197 -12.12 2.54 11.27
C ALA A 197 -13.37 1.96 11.93
N ARG A 198 -13.63 2.34 13.17
CA ARG A 198 -14.79 1.96 13.99
C ARG A 198 -15.30 3.16 14.74
N ALA A 199 -16.61 3.30 14.86
CA ALA A 199 -17.20 4.35 15.67
C ALA A 199 -17.22 3.95 17.15
N ASP A 200 -16.90 4.89 18.04
CA ASP A 200 -17.08 4.72 19.50
C ASP A 200 -18.54 4.98 19.92
N ALA A 201 -19.30 5.69 19.08
CA ALA A 201 -20.71 6.01 19.30
C ALA A 201 -21.54 5.85 18.01
N PRO A 202 -22.83 5.46 18.10
CA PRO A 202 -23.67 5.18 16.92
C PRO A 202 -23.76 6.34 15.91
N GLU A 203 -23.65 7.58 16.37
CA GLU A 203 -23.75 8.78 15.54
C GLU A 203 -22.61 8.88 14.50
N GLN A 204 -21.47 8.22 14.74
CA GLN A 204 -20.30 8.23 13.86
C GLN A 204 -20.20 7.00 12.96
N GLU A 205 -21.14 6.05 13.04
CA GLU A 205 -21.06 4.78 12.31
C GLU A 205 -20.92 4.99 10.80
N SER A 206 -21.75 5.88 10.23
CA SER A 206 -21.68 6.20 8.79
C SER A 206 -20.35 6.84 8.39
N ALA A 207 -19.77 7.68 9.26
CA ALA A 207 -18.46 8.29 9.00
C ALA A 207 -17.32 7.27 9.08
N ALA A 208 -17.38 6.33 10.02
CA ALA A 208 -16.41 5.23 10.13
C ALA A 208 -16.49 4.28 8.92
N VAL A 209 -17.70 3.94 8.47
CA VAL A 209 -17.90 3.12 7.25
C VAL A 209 -17.36 3.82 6.00
N ALA A 210 -17.57 5.13 5.88
CA ALA A 210 -17.03 5.91 4.77
C ALA A 210 -15.49 5.93 4.74
N LEU A 211 -14.83 5.91 5.90
CA LEU A 211 -13.36 5.81 5.99
C LEU A 211 -12.82 4.43 5.59
N ASN A 212 -13.61 3.37 5.76
CA ASN A 212 -13.22 2.00 5.40
C ASN A 212 -13.32 1.71 3.89
N THR A 213 -14.11 2.48 3.14
CA THR A 213 -14.38 2.20 1.73
C THR A 213 -13.49 3.08 0.84
N PRO A 214 -12.78 2.54 -0.18
CA PRO A 214 -12.82 1.19 -0.76
C PRO A 214 -11.74 0.22 -0.23
N ALA A 215 -11.06 0.56 0.87
CA ALA A 215 -9.82 -0.08 1.31
C ALA A 215 -9.99 -1.29 2.27
N SER A 216 -11.19 -1.55 2.80
CA SER A 216 -11.42 -2.52 3.88
C SER A 216 -11.05 -3.97 3.54
N ASP A 217 -11.11 -4.32 2.25
CA ASP A 217 -10.81 -5.66 1.76
C ASP A 217 -9.33 -5.85 1.40
N TRP A 218 -8.53 -4.80 1.57
CA TRP A 218 -7.15 -4.74 1.11
C TRP A 218 -6.16 -4.64 2.27
N ALA A 219 -4.98 -5.20 2.04
CA ALA A 219 -3.79 -4.97 2.83
C ALA A 219 -2.75 -4.29 1.94
N TYR A 220 -2.05 -3.30 2.48
CA TYR A 220 -1.13 -2.47 1.71
C TYR A 220 0.31 -2.75 2.11
N ALA A 221 1.20 -3.02 1.16
CA ALA A 221 2.60 -3.29 1.49
C ALA A 221 3.32 -2.01 1.86
N LEU A 222 4.04 -2.04 2.98
CA LEU A 222 4.93 -0.98 3.44
C LEU A 222 6.38 -1.37 3.16
N SER A 223 7.22 -0.37 2.91
CA SER A 223 8.67 -0.56 3.03
C SER A 223 9.04 -0.73 4.51
N ASP A 224 10.23 -1.27 4.79
CA ASP A 224 10.74 -1.37 6.17
C ASP A 224 10.80 0.00 6.85
N GLN A 225 11.20 1.04 6.09
CA GLN A 225 11.25 2.41 6.59
C GLN A 225 9.86 2.94 6.96
N GLU A 226 8.85 2.66 6.13
CA GLU A 226 7.48 3.13 6.34
C GLU A 226 6.81 2.40 7.52
N ALA A 227 7.01 1.08 7.63
CA ALA A 227 6.51 0.30 8.77
C ALA A 227 7.11 0.78 10.10
N GLU A 228 8.42 1.06 10.11
CA GLU A 228 9.14 1.56 11.26
C GLU A 228 8.81 3.04 11.57
N ALA A 229 8.39 3.84 10.58
CA ALA A 229 7.89 5.20 10.79
C ALA A 229 6.45 5.22 11.31
N LEU A 230 5.64 4.21 10.98
CA LEU A 230 4.28 4.02 11.49
C LEU A 230 4.27 3.62 12.96
N ALA A 231 5.12 2.68 13.37
CA ALA A 231 5.17 2.21 14.76
C ALA A 231 6.59 2.29 15.37
N PRO A 232 7.21 3.48 15.43
CA PRO A 232 8.58 3.62 15.92
C PRO A 232 8.68 3.32 17.42
N ALA A 233 9.82 2.79 17.86
CA ALA A 233 10.10 2.65 19.28
C ALA A 233 10.16 4.00 19.99
N LEU A 234 9.74 4.05 21.27
CA LEU A 234 9.78 5.27 22.10
C LEU A 234 11.19 5.89 22.17
N SER A 235 12.22 5.04 22.11
CA SER A 235 13.63 5.44 22.10
C SER A 235 14.00 6.39 20.95
N ARG A 236 13.24 6.39 19.84
CA ARG A 236 13.43 7.35 18.74
C ARG A 236 12.99 8.77 19.10
N LEU A 237 12.01 8.89 19.98
CA LEU A 237 11.52 10.19 20.46
C LEU A 237 12.35 10.67 21.65
N ILE A 238 12.88 9.73 22.44
CA ILE A 238 13.68 9.95 23.65
C ILE A 238 14.76 8.87 23.76
N PRO A 239 16.02 9.15 23.38
CA PRO A 239 17.13 8.21 23.52
C PRO A 239 17.27 7.70 24.95
N GLY A 240 17.32 6.36 25.11
CA GLY A 240 17.43 5.70 26.41
C GLY A 240 16.10 5.36 27.10
N ALA A 241 14.95 5.65 26.48
CA ALA A 241 13.66 5.14 26.93
C ALA A 241 13.43 3.71 26.37
N GLU A 242 13.45 2.69 27.26
CA GLU A 242 13.02 1.31 26.97
C GLU A 242 11.51 1.11 27.23
#